data_AF-A0A1M6UDU8-F1
#
_entry.id   AF-A0A1M6UDU8-F1
#
_cell.length_a   1.000
_cell.length_b   1.000
_cell.length_c   1.000
_cell.angle_alpha   90.00
_cell.angle_beta   90.00
_cell.angle_gamma   90.00
#
_symmetry.space_group_name_H-M   'P 1'
#
loop_
_entity.id
_entity.type
_entity.pdbx_description
1 polymer ?
#
loop_
_entity_poly.entity_id
_entity_poly.type
_entity_poly.pdbx_seq_one_letter_code
_entity_poly.pdbx_strand_id
1 'polypeptide(L)'
;MHGGRPVTIDDTVWARMGPEARVRAAVGLLDGRGDAAGARPLGLGVREIMEIERDQPGPVGAAYRCFLTMTGGGFGRFLVSSDVFYPLMLGLREAAEDLLAERAVPFRFEAGDRVVLMHQGYRFDFLRGPGPDPEVWSYNEPDGPFAGPNATGERFTDWLRAAAEREAGLR
;
A
#
# COMPACT_ATOMS: atom_id res chain seq x y z
N MET A 1 -9.64 6.05 32.08
CA MET A 1 -8.49 5.35 31.46
C MET A 1 -8.93 3.92 31.19
N HIS A 2 -9.25 3.57 29.95
CA HIS A 2 -9.50 2.19 29.55
C HIS A 2 -8.37 1.79 28.61
N GLY A 3 -7.34 1.16 29.17
CA GLY A 3 -6.33 0.47 28.39
C GLY A 3 -6.95 -0.77 27.79
N GLY A 4 -7.56 -0.63 26.61
CA GLY A 4 -7.88 -1.76 25.76
C GLY A 4 -6.58 -2.46 25.39
N ARG A 5 -6.53 -3.79 25.50
CA ARG A 5 -5.39 -4.57 24.99
C ARG A 5 -5.17 -4.18 23.52
N PRO A 6 -3.92 -4.02 23.07
CA PRO A 6 -3.66 -3.83 21.66
C PRO A 6 -4.33 -4.97 20.88
N VAL A 7 -5.21 -4.62 19.94
CA VAL A 7 -5.82 -5.59 19.03
C VAL A 7 -4.68 -6.09 18.14
N THR A 8 -4.27 -7.33 18.31
CA THR A 8 -3.28 -7.98 17.43
C THR A 8 -3.99 -9.06 16.61
N ILE A 9 -3.59 -9.20 15.35
CA ILE A 9 -4.10 -10.27 14.49
C ILE A 9 -3.23 -11.50 14.71
N ASP A 10 -3.85 -12.61 15.10
CA ASP A 10 -3.14 -13.90 15.24
C ASP A 10 -2.65 -14.41 13.88
N ASP A 11 -1.39 -14.86 13.81
CA ASP A 11 -0.77 -15.29 12.55
C ASP A 11 -1.41 -16.56 11.96
N THR A 12 -1.92 -17.45 12.81
CA THR A 12 -2.62 -18.67 12.35
C THR A 12 -3.97 -18.32 11.75
N VAL A 13 -4.68 -17.36 12.35
CA VAL A 13 -5.92 -16.80 11.81
C VAL A 13 -5.65 -16.06 10.50
N TRP A 14 -4.61 -15.22 10.46
CA TRP A 14 -4.20 -14.47 9.27
C TRP A 14 -3.92 -15.38 8.06
N ALA A 15 -3.18 -16.47 8.29
CA ALA A 15 -2.82 -17.43 7.25
C ALA A 15 -4.06 -18.07 6.57
N ARG A 16 -5.19 -18.18 7.28
CA ARG A 16 -6.44 -18.78 6.77
C ARG A 16 -7.37 -17.78 6.10
N MET A 17 -7.14 -16.49 6.25
CA MET A 17 -7.99 -15.45 5.68
C MET A 17 -7.77 -15.30 4.18
N GLY A 18 -8.85 -15.09 3.44
CA GLY A 18 -8.78 -14.63 2.06
C GLY A 18 -8.31 -13.16 1.97
N PRO A 19 -7.86 -12.69 0.79
CA PRO A 19 -7.20 -11.39 0.65
C PRO A 19 -8.03 -10.19 1.13
N GLU A 20 -9.31 -10.13 0.79
CA GLU A 20 -10.17 -9.03 1.24
C GLU A 20 -10.43 -9.04 2.75
N ALA A 21 -10.51 -10.24 3.36
CA ALA A 21 -10.68 -10.35 4.80
C ALA A 21 -9.43 -9.87 5.55
N ARG A 22 -8.25 -10.14 4.99
CA ARG A 22 -6.97 -9.60 5.48
C ARG A 22 -6.93 -8.08 5.40
N VAL A 23 -7.36 -7.49 4.28
CA VAL A 23 -7.48 -6.03 4.14
C VAL A 23 -8.40 -5.45 5.22
N ARG A 24 -9.61 -6.00 5.37
CA ARG A 24 -10.56 -5.54 6.40
C ARG A 24 -9.97 -5.62 7.81
N ALA A 25 -9.26 -6.71 8.13
CA ALA A 25 -8.63 -6.88 9.43
C ALA A 25 -7.50 -5.86 9.66
N ALA A 26 -6.63 -5.63 8.67
CA ALA A 26 -5.55 -4.65 8.76
C ALA A 26 -6.08 -3.21 8.90
N VAL A 27 -7.08 -2.84 8.09
CA VAL A 27 -7.76 -1.53 8.19
C VAL A 27 -8.43 -1.36 9.57
N GLY A 28 -9.02 -2.43 10.11
CA GLY A 28 -9.61 -2.41 11.46
C GLY A 28 -8.62 -2.14 12.59
N LEU A 29 -7.31 -2.37 12.40
CA LEU A 29 -6.28 -1.99 13.39
C LEU A 29 -6.15 -0.47 13.52
N LEU A 30 -6.41 0.26 12.44
CA LEU A 30 -6.28 1.71 12.38
C LEU A 30 -7.48 2.43 13.02
N ASP A 31 -8.68 1.81 12.98
CA ASP A 31 -9.90 2.35 13.62
C ASP A 31 -9.82 2.40 15.17
N GLY A 32 -8.91 1.62 15.77
CA GLY A 32 -8.79 1.49 17.23
C GLY A 32 -8.14 2.69 17.94
N ARG A 33 -7.57 3.64 17.19
CA ARG A 33 -6.98 4.85 17.77
C ARG A 33 -8.01 5.96 17.87
N GLY A 34 -8.45 6.20 19.10
CA GLY A 34 -9.17 7.42 19.48
C GLY A 34 -8.25 8.64 19.41
N ASP A 35 -7.82 9.01 18.21
CA ASP A 35 -7.37 10.36 17.94
C ASP A 35 -8.59 11.27 18.08
N ALA A 36 -8.44 12.48 18.60
CA ALA A 36 -9.54 13.41 18.91
C ALA A 36 -10.47 13.78 17.70
N ALA A 37 -10.23 13.22 16.51
CA ALA A 37 -10.99 13.46 15.29
C ALA A 37 -11.82 12.27 14.77
N GLY A 38 -11.69 11.05 15.30
CA GLY A 38 -12.50 9.91 14.82
C GLY A 38 -12.42 9.71 13.31
N ALA A 39 -11.19 9.71 12.76
CA ALA A 39 -10.97 9.59 11.33
C ALA A 39 -11.57 8.29 10.82
N ARG A 40 -12.49 8.39 9.86
CA ARG A 40 -13.09 7.24 9.20
C ARG A 40 -12.36 6.99 7.88
N PRO A 41 -12.24 5.72 7.46
CA PRO A 41 -11.67 5.41 6.17
C PRO A 41 -12.57 5.99 5.06
N LEU A 42 -11.96 6.70 4.11
CA LEU A 42 -12.64 7.26 2.95
C LEU A 42 -12.42 6.34 1.75
N GLY A 43 -13.46 5.58 1.41
CA GLY A 43 -13.45 4.65 0.29
C GLY A 43 -13.64 5.33 -1.06
N LEU A 44 -13.08 4.73 -2.11
CA LEU A 44 -13.29 5.16 -3.49
C LEU A 44 -14.49 4.47 -4.14
N GLY A 45 -15.14 5.21 -5.04
CA GLY A 45 -16.17 4.68 -5.92
C GLY A 45 -15.57 4.02 -7.17
N VAL A 46 -16.46 3.45 -7.98
CA VAL A 46 -16.07 2.74 -9.21
C VAL A 46 -15.37 3.69 -10.20
N ARG A 47 -15.76 4.98 -10.21
CA ARG A 47 -15.18 5.98 -11.13
C ARG A 47 -13.72 6.28 -10.82
N GLU A 48 -13.38 6.54 -9.56
CA GLU A 48 -12.00 6.80 -9.16
C GLU A 48 -11.13 5.55 -9.35
N ILE A 49 -11.65 4.36 -9.03
CA ILE A 49 -10.92 3.10 -9.26
C ILE A 49 -10.65 2.89 -10.76
N MET A 50 -11.62 3.17 -11.64
CA MET A 50 -11.40 3.12 -13.10
C MET A 50 -10.39 4.16 -13.60
N GLU A 51 -10.21 5.28 -12.90
CA GLU A 51 -9.16 6.25 -13.22
C GLU A 51 -7.79 5.71 -12.86
N ILE A 52 -7.64 5.15 -11.65
CA ILE A 52 -6.42 4.48 -11.19
C ILE A 52 -6.04 3.31 -12.12
N GLU A 53 -7.03 2.54 -12.58
CA GLU A 53 -6.82 1.44 -13.53
C GLU A 53 -6.32 1.91 -14.90
N ARG A 54 -6.75 3.10 -15.35
CA ARG A 54 -6.31 3.69 -16.62
C ARG A 54 -4.94 4.34 -16.52
N ASP A 55 -4.63 4.94 -15.39
CA ASP A 55 -3.34 5.58 -15.10
C ASP A 55 -2.18 4.59 -15.17
N GLN A 56 -2.38 3.39 -14.61
CA GLN A 56 -1.38 2.32 -14.65
C GLN A 56 -2.05 1.06 -15.19
N PRO A 57 -1.87 0.70 -16.46
CA PRO A 57 -2.48 -0.49 -17.03
C PRO A 57 -1.94 -1.74 -16.32
N GLY A 58 -2.83 -2.61 -15.84
CA GLY A 58 -2.46 -3.83 -15.10
C GLY A 58 -3.55 -4.26 -14.11
N PRO A 59 -3.66 -5.56 -13.79
CA PRO A 59 -4.66 -6.07 -12.86
C PRO A 59 -4.44 -5.46 -11.45
N VAL A 60 -5.51 -4.95 -10.85
CA VAL A 60 -5.48 -4.36 -9.49
C VAL A 60 -5.34 -5.45 -8.42
N GLY A 61 -5.82 -6.67 -8.67
CA GLY A 61 -5.94 -7.71 -7.64
C GLY A 61 -7.08 -7.41 -6.66
N ALA A 62 -7.66 -8.46 -6.07
CA ALA A 62 -8.80 -8.34 -5.16
C ALA A 62 -8.44 -7.59 -3.87
N ALA A 63 -7.24 -7.82 -3.34
CA ALA A 63 -6.76 -7.18 -2.11
C ALA A 63 -6.62 -5.67 -2.28
N TYR A 64 -5.87 -5.22 -3.27
CA TYR A 64 -5.65 -3.79 -3.48
C TYR A 64 -6.94 -3.07 -3.91
N ARG A 65 -7.81 -3.71 -4.70
CA ARG A 65 -9.15 -3.16 -4.98
C ARG A 65 -10.00 -3.00 -3.72
N CYS A 66 -9.96 -3.98 -2.81
CA CYS A 66 -10.64 -3.90 -1.51
C CYS A 66 -10.07 -2.73 -0.68
N PHE A 67 -8.76 -2.55 -0.68
CA PHE A 67 -8.10 -1.42 -0.02
C PHE A 67 -8.58 -0.09 -0.62
N LEU A 68 -8.56 0.09 -1.94
CA LEU A 68 -9.05 1.30 -2.59
C LEU A 68 -10.51 1.60 -2.25
N THR A 69 -11.36 0.57 -2.26
CA THR A 69 -12.78 0.69 -1.92
C THR A 69 -13.00 1.09 -0.47
N MET A 70 -12.10 0.74 0.45
CA MET A 70 -12.24 1.06 1.86
C MET A 70 -11.59 2.39 2.23
N THR A 71 -10.36 2.62 1.78
CA THR A 71 -9.48 3.68 2.27
C THR A 71 -8.85 4.52 1.17
N GLY A 72 -9.14 4.24 -0.11
CA GLY A 72 -8.38 4.82 -1.23
C GLY A 72 -8.44 6.34 -1.33
N GLY A 73 -9.41 7.01 -0.72
CA GLY A 73 -9.50 8.47 -0.61
C GLY A 73 -8.83 9.05 0.64
N GLY A 74 -8.31 8.22 1.54
CA GLY A 74 -7.60 8.63 2.75
C GLY A 74 -8.05 7.90 4.00
N PHE A 75 -7.18 7.84 5.01
CA PHE A 75 -7.51 7.31 6.33
C PHE A 75 -6.73 8.01 7.44
N GLY A 76 -7.21 9.20 7.85
CA GLY A 76 -6.62 9.94 8.98
C GLY A 76 -5.13 10.25 8.76
N ARG A 77 -4.28 9.80 9.68
CA ARG A 77 -2.82 9.99 9.63
C ARG A 77 -2.06 8.83 8.99
N PHE A 78 -2.74 7.76 8.61
CA PHE A 78 -2.10 6.58 8.03
C PHE A 78 -1.32 6.98 6.77
N LEU A 79 -0.01 6.69 6.76
CA LEU A 79 0.88 6.97 5.62
C LEU A 79 0.90 8.45 5.17
N VAL A 80 0.69 9.40 6.08
CA VAL A 80 0.59 10.85 5.77
C VAL A 80 1.82 11.45 5.07
N SER A 81 2.98 10.79 5.13
CA SER A 81 4.22 11.20 4.49
C SER A 81 4.44 10.58 3.10
N SER A 82 3.42 9.89 2.57
CA SER A 82 3.50 9.19 1.30
C SER A 82 2.29 9.49 0.40
N ASP A 83 2.54 9.56 -0.90
CA ASP A 83 1.51 9.56 -1.91
C ASP A 83 0.99 8.13 -2.08
N VAL A 84 -0.14 7.85 -1.44
CA VAL A 84 -0.77 6.50 -1.40
C VAL A 84 -2.29 6.56 -1.53
N PHE A 85 -2.88 7.74 -1.54
CA PHE A 85 -4.32 7.96 -1.66
C PHE A 85 -4.64 8.77 -2.90
N TYR A 86 -5.83 8.58 -3.44
CA TYR A 86 -6.36 9.38 -4.53
C TYR A 86 -6.55 10.85 -4.09
N PRO A 87 -6.27 11.84 -4.96
CA PRO A 87 -5.77 11.70 -6.33
C PRO A 87 -4.23 11.63 -6.42
N LEU A 88 -3.50 11.74 -5.31
CA LEU A 88 -2.03 11.82 -5.29
C LEU A 88 -1.34 10.58 -5.86
N MET A 89 -2.01 9.43 -5.86
CA MET A 89 -1.47 8.21 -6.45
C MET A 89 -1.48 8.15 -7.99
N LEU A 90 -2.16 9.08 -8.66
CA LEU A 90 -2.14 9.15 -10.12
C LEU A 90 -0.77 9.63 -10.59
N GLY A 91 -0.20 9.00 -11.61
CA GLY A 91 1.13 9.31 -12.13
C GLY A 91 2.30 8.72 -11.34
N LEU A 92 2.07 7.95 -10.27
CA LEU A 92 3.16 7.38 -9.47
C LEU A 92 4.10 6.47 -10.28
N ARG A 93 3.57 5.80 -11.31
CA ARG A 93 4.41 5.00 -12.21
C ARG A 93 5.42 5.87 -12.96
N GLU A 94 4.97 6.97 -13.53
CA GLU A 94 5.85 7.92 -14.23
C GLU A 94 6.90 8.48 -13.26
N ALA A 95 6.48 8.91 -12.06
CA ALA A 95 7.40 9.39 -11.04
C ALA A 95 8.44 8.33 -10.61
N ALA A 96 8.06 7.06 -10.53
CA ALA A 96 8.99 5.98 -10.22
C ALA A 96 9.95 5.70 -11.39
N GLU A 97 9.48 5.76 -12.64
CA GLU A 97 10.31 5.63 -13.84
C GLU A 97 11.34 6.77 -13.93
N ASP A 98 10.93 8.01 -13.64
CA ASP A 98 11.81 9.17 -13.58
C ASP A 98 12.88 9.01 -12.51
N LEU A 99 12.51 8.60 -11.29
CA LEU A 99 13.46 8.36 -10.21
C LEU A 99 14.52 7.30 -10.60
N LEU A 100 14.10 6.20 -11.21
CA LEU A 100 15.01 5.16 -11.69
C LEU A 100 15.95 5.69 -12.78
N ALA A 101 15.44 6.53 -13.69
CA ALA A 101 16.22 7.14 -14.76
C ALA A 101 17.25 8.14 -14.22
N GLU A 102 16.86 9.01 -13.29
CA GLU A 102 17.74 9.97 -12.60
C GLU A 102 18.90 9.27 -11.88
N ARG A 103 18.64 8.07 -11.33
CA ARG A 103 19.64 7.24 -10.64
C ARG A 103 20.36 6.24 -11.54
N ALA A 104 20.09 6.27 -12.85
CA ALA A 104 20.65 5.34 -13.83
C ALA A 104 20.48 3.86 -13.43
N VAL A 105 19.38 3.53 -12.74
CA VAL A 105 19.05 2.18 -12.31
C VAL A 105 18.47 1.43 -13.53
N PRO A 106 19.10 0.33 -14.00
CA PRO A 106 18.68 -0.37 -15.22
C PRO A 106 17.49 -1.30 -14.95
N PHE A 107 16.42 -0.78 -14.36
CA PHE A 107 15.17 -1.50 -14.10
C PHE A 107 14.07 -1.03 -15.06
N ARG A 108 13.18 -1.94 -15.44
CA ARG A 108 11.98 -1.63 -16.22
C ARG A 108 10.78 -2.33 -15.60
N PHE A 109 9.69 -1.60 -15.46
CA PHE A 109 8.42 -2.18 -15.05
C PHE A 109 7.88 -3.14 -16.12
N GLU A 110 7.30 -4.23 -15.64
CA GLU A 110 6.48 -5.12 -16.45
C GLU A 110 5.11 -4.48 -16.72
N ALA A 111 4.43 -4.96 -17.77
CA ALA A 111 3.12 -4.41 -18.16
C ALA A 111 2.04 -4.59 -17.08
N GLY A 112 2.23 -5.49 -16.11
CA GLY A 112 1.30 -5.72 -15.00
C GLY A 112 1.72 -5.07 -13.68
N ASP A 113 2.87 -4.40 -13.62
CA ASP A 113 3.33 -3.76 -12.39
C ASP A 113 2.52 -2.49 -12.12
N ARG A 114 2.27 -2.23 -10.83
CA ARG A 114 1.55 -1.03 -10.38
C ARG A 114 2.25 -0.39 -9.20
N VAL A 115 2.70 0.84 -9.34
CA VAL A 115 3.21 1.65 -8.23
C VAL A 115 2.05 2.11 -7.37
N VAL A 116 2.11 1.77 -6.09
CA VAL A 116 1.00 2.01 -5.14
C VAL A 116 1.36 2.99 -4.04
N LEU A 117 2.64 3.33 -3.90
CA LEU A 117 3.14 4.28 -2.93
C LEU A 117 4.40 4.97 -3.44
N MET A 118 4.47 6.29 -3.29
CA MET A 118 5.71 7.08 -3.34
C MET A 118 5.94 7.75 -1.99
N HIS A 119 7.13 7.61 -1.44
CA HIS A 119 7.55 8.25 -0.20
C HIS A 119 8.57 9.34 -0.50
N GLN A 120 8.09 10.59 -0.51
CA GLN A 120 8.89 11.81 -0.65
C GLN A 120 9.83 11.83 -1.88
N GLY A 121 9.50 11.08 -2.93
CA GLY A 121 10.25 11.07 -4.19
C GLY A 121 11.53 10.26 -4.20
N TYR A 122 11.94 9.59 -3.12
CA TYR A 122 13.18 8.79 -3.07
C TYR A 122 12.95 7.29 -2.85
N ARG A 123 11.71 6.90 -2.54
CA ARG A 123 11.31 5.51 -2.31
C ARG A 123 9.93 5.26 -2.89
N PHE A 124 9.75 4.12 -3.55
CA PHE A 124 8.42 3.66 -3.96
C PHE A 124 8.22 2.18 -3.68
N ASP A 125 6.95 1.81 -3.50
CA ASP A 125 6.52 0.42 -3.43
C ASP A 125 5.55 0.13 -4.60
N PHE A 126 5.67 -1.05 -5.21
CA PHE A 126 4.82 -1.47 -6.32
C PHE A 126 4.38 -2.93 -6.19
N LEU A 127 3.25 -3.24 -6.82
CA LEU A 127 2.65 -4.57 -6.90
C LEU A 127 3.16 -5.30 -8.14
N ARG A 128 3.52 -6.57 -7.97
CA ARG A 128 3.92 -7.46 -9.05
C ARG A 128 3.17 -8.79 -9.01
N GLY A 129 2.72 -9.23 -10.19
CA GLY A 129 2.05 -10.52 -10.41
C GLY A 129 0.51 -10.43 -10.47
N PRO A 130 -0.15 -11.37 -11.18
CA PRO A 130 -1.57 -11.27 -11.52
C PRO A 130 -2.52 -11.78 -10.42
N GLY A 131 -2.01 -12.19 -9.27
CA GLY A 131 -2.77 -12.84 -8.22
C GLY A 131 -3.78 -11.91 -7.51
N PRO A 132 -4.74 -12.47 -6.75
CA PRO A 132 -5.67 -11.66 -5.97
C PRO A 132 -5.00 -10.88 -4.83
N ASP A 133 -3.77 -11.24 -4.47
CA ASP A 133 -2.92 -10.60 -3.48
C ASP A 133 -1.46 -10.59 -4.01
N PRO A 134 -1.11 -9.59 -4.85
CA PRO A 134 0.20 -9.50 -5.52
C PRO A 134 1.37 -9.37 -4.53
N GLU A 135 2.57 -9.65 -5.01
CA GLU A 135 3.80 -9.40 -4.27
C GLU A 135 4.09 -7.90 -4.20
N VAL A 136 4.70 -7.45 -3.10
CA VAL A 136 5.21 -6.09 -2.97
C VAL A 136 6.71 -6.07 -3.27
N TRP A 137 7.10 -5.12 -4.08
CA TRP A 137 8.49 -4.78 -4.38
C TRP A 137 8.74 -3.34 -3.99
N SER A 138 9.95 -3.06 -3.55
CA SER A 138 10.34 -1.73 -3.08
C SER A 138 11.62 -1.28 -3.77
N TYR A 139 11.72 0.02 -3.98
CA TYR A 139 12.96 0.71 -4.32
C TYR A 139 13.20 1.81 -3.30
N ASN A 140 14.44 1.94 -2.83
CA ASN A 140 14.84 2.98 -1.90
C ASN A 140 16.22 3.49 -2.31
N GLU A 141 16.29 4.74 -2.77
CA GLU A 141 17.52 5.36 -3.26
C GLU A 141 18.73 5.26 -2.29
N PRO A 142 18.56 5.43 -0.96
CA PRO A 142 19.63 5.26 0.02
C PRO A 142 20.26 3.86 0.07
N ASP A 143 19.64 2.82 -0.50
CA ASP A 143 20.17 1.45 -0.47
C ASP A 143 21.42 1.28 -1.34
N GLY A 144 21.75 2.29 -2.17
CA GLY A 144 23.04 2.44 -2.82
C GLY A 144 22.96 2.62 -4.34
N PRO A 145 24.08 3.03 -4.97
CA PRO A 145 24.11 3.52 -6.36
C PRO A 145 23.78 2.46 -7.45
N PHE A 146 23.49 1.22 -7.07
CA PHE A 146 23.14 0.13 -7.99
C PHE A 146 22.02 -0.77 -7.43
N ALA A 147 21.39 -0.37 -6.31
CA ALA A 147 20.25 -1.10 -5.79
C ALA A 147 19.08 -0.89 -6.75
N GLY A 148 18.70 -1.94 -7.47
CA GLY A 148 17.44 -1.97 -8.19
C GLY A 148 16.28 -2.27 -7.23
N PRO A 149 15.04 -2.10 -7.69
CA PRO A 149 13.90 -2.54 -6.89
C PRO A 149 13.98 -4.04 -6.58
N ASN A 150 13.63 -4.41 -5.34
CA ASN A 150 13.72 -5.78 -4.83
C ASN A 150 12.39 -6.23 -4.22
N ALA A 151 12.12 -7.53 -4.31
CA ALA A 151 11.00 -8.13 -3.61
C ALA A 151 11.17 -7.94 -2.10
N THR A 152 10.10 -7.54 -1.41
CA THR A 152 10.11 -7.45 0.06
C THR A 152 9.93 -8.83 0.71
N GLY A 153 9.50 -9.83 -0.08
CA GLY A 153 9.06 -11.13 0.41
C GLY A 153 7.62 -11.14 0.92
N GLU A 154 6.92 -10.01 0.84
CA GLU A 154 5.56 -9.83 1.35
C GLU A 154 4.53 -9.80 0.22
N ARG A 155 3.33 -10.30 0.50
CA ARG A 155 2.15 -9.96 -0.31
C ARG A 155 1.63 -8.58 0.09
N PHE A 156 0.80 -7.97 -0.75
CA PHE A 156 0.18 -6.69 -0.46
C PHE A 156 -0.54 -6.68 0.90
N THR A 157 -1.27 -7.75 1.24
CA THR A 157 -1.92 -7.81 2.55
C THR A 157 -0.95 -7.86 3.73
N ASP A 158 0.18 -8.55 3.58
CA ASP A 158 1.21 -8.65 4.63
C ASP A 158 1.91 -7.30 4.84
N TRP A 159 2.26 -6.61 3.75
CA TRP A 159 2.77 -5.25 3.76
C TRP A 159 1.79 -4.27 4.43
N LEU A 160 0.50 -4.35 4.08
CA LEU A 160 -0.55 -3.49 4.63
C LEU A 160 -0.72 -3.73 6.13
N ARG A 161 -0.71 -4.99 6.57
CA ARG A 161 -0.75 -5.34 7.99
C ARG A 161 0.44 -4.75 8.73
N ALA A 162 1.65 -4.91 8.21
CA ALA A 162 2.86 -4.38 8.83
C ALA A 162 2.81 -2.84 8.91
N ALA A 163 2.33 -2.16 7.86
CA ALA A 163 2.11 -0.72 7.87
C ALA A 163 1.08 -0.30 8.93
N ALA A 164 -0.05 -1.01 9.00
CA ALA A 164 -1.09 -0.72 9.97
C ALA A 164 -0.64 -0.98 11.41
N GLU A 165 0.13 -2.03 11.67
CA GLU A 165 0.69 -2.34 12.98
C GLU A 165 1.70 -1.28 13.44
N ARG A 166 2.58 -0.81 12.55
CA ARG A 166 3.51 0.30 12.85
C ARG A 166 2.76 1.59 13.17
N GLU A 167 1.77 1.94 12.34
CA GLU A 167 0.93 3.12 12.59
C GLU A 167 0.19 2.99 13.92
N ALA A 168 -0.31 1.79 14.24
CA ALA A 168 -0.98 1.47 15.49
C ALA A 168 -0.02 1.37 16.70
N GLY A 169 1.30 1.43 16.50
CA GLY A 169 2.30 1.34 17.57
C GLY A 169 2.41 -0.06 18.18
N LEU A 170 2.07 -1.08 17.41
CA LEU A 170 2.14 -2.50 17.77
C LEU A 170 3.49 -3.12 17.41
N ARG A 171 4.26 -2.41 16.57
CA ARG A 171 5.59 -2.78 16.09
C ARG A 171 6.46 -1.54 15.94
#